data_AF-A0A7J3PLA9-F1
#
_entry.id   AF-A0A7J3PLA9-F1
#
_cell.length_a   1.000
_cell.length_b   1.000
_cell.length_c   1.000
_cell.angle_alpha   90.00
_cell.angle_beta   90.00
_cell.angle_gamma   90.00
#
_symmetry.space_group_name_H-M   'P 1'
#
loop_
_entity.id
_entity.type
_entity.pdbx_description
1 polymer ?
#
loop_
_entity_poly.entity_id
_entity_poly.type
_entity_poly.pdbx_seq_one_letter_code
_entity_poly.pdbx_strand_id
1 'polypeptide(L)'
;MSSWTRYVALARQASIDTPATSGFKYIHVDSCDLHLEKEIIYDEDNISYIEYSSALEGLRTVKGGIEQRLNPSMIGELLNSFFGGATTTQIESSTAYLHSFTPSNNVIPYTVIVAADGIAERFIGCGVGKIEFIFEAGEAPTMRSELLGRDMDITTPSIPSYPSVRNWLPTETSLTLGGEAVFIKKLELSLENGLSDDEFVVGSNVLQRLSPRKYSVDIKLSARFLTSSRLEEFLSGSETSMRINLTGPEIPGAEGHSYQLIIEMPRVVYDSHTAEIDARELLVEEIEMRALRTLSEPSISISLKNTDPGY
;
A
#
# COMPACT_ATOMS: atom_id res chain seq x y z
N MET A 1 -34.98 0.37 9.07
CA MET A 1 -34.48 1.47 8.22
C MET A 1 -33.15 1.01 7.62
N SER A 2 -33.12 0.59 6.35
CA SER A 2 -31.86 0.20 5.70
C SER A 2 -31.08 1.48 5.40
N SER A 3 -30.09 1.77 6.23
CA SER A 3 -29.14 2.84 5.99
C SER A 3 -28.30 2.47 4.77
N TRP A 4 -28.41 3.25 3.69
CA TRP A 4 -27.54 3.21 2.52
C TRP A 4 -26.11 3.52 2.95
N THR A 5 -25.40 2.50 3.41
CA THR A 5 -24.10 2.67 4.04
C THR A 5 -23.06 2.06 3.12
N ARG A 6 -22.17 2.91 2.63
CA ARG A 6 -21.01 2.52 1.83
C ARG A 6 -19.77 2.57 2.72
N TYR A 7 -19.06 1.46 2.85
CA TYR A 7 -17.85 1.41 3.65
C TYR A 7 -16.91 0.31 3.19
N VAL A 8 -15.64 0.48 3.53
CA VAL A 8 -14.62 -0.58 3.46
C VAL A 8 -14.10 -0.84 4.87
N ALA A 9 -13.99 -2.11 5.23
CA ALA A 9 -13.44 -2.54 6.52
C ALA A 9 -12.42 -3.66 6.35
N LEU A 10 -11.37 -3.63 7.16
CA LEU A 10 -10.26 -4.57 7.14
C LEU A 10 -10.13 -5.25 8.50
N ALA A 11 -9.90 -6.56 8.52
CA ALA A 11 -9.54 -7.28 9.74
C ALA A 11 -8.49 -8.35 9.45
N ARG A 12 -7.49 -8.45 10.32
CA ARG A 12 -6.42 -9.45 10.22
C ARG A 12 -6.96 -10.87 10.37
N GLN A 13 -6.50 -11.78 9.53
CA GLN A 13 -6.81 -13.20 9.64
C GLN A 13 -5.68 -13.97 10.33
N ALA A 14 -6.04 -15.06 11.03
CA ALA A 14 -5.07 -16.00 11.57
C ALA A 14 -4.47 -16.89 10.48
N SER A 15 -5.24 -17.19 9.43
CA SER A 15 -4.87 -17.99 8.27
C SER A 15 -5.61 -17.51 7.03
N ILE A 16 -5.05 -17.76 5.85
CA ILE A 16 -5.59 -17.29 4.57
C ILE A 16 -7.01 -17.81 4.28
N ASP A 17 -7.36 -18.99 4.80
CA ASP A 17 -8.62 -19.69 4.55
C ASP A 17 -9.72 -19.38 5.58
N THR A 18 -9.38 -18.74 6.70
CA THR A 18 -10.33 -18.49 7.80
C THR A 18 -10.65 -17.00 7.87
N PRO A 19 -11.83 -16.54 7.41
CA PRO A 19 -12.19 -15.12 7.45
C PRO A 19 -12.25 -14.60 8.87
N ALA A 20 -11.82 -13.36 9.06
CA ALA A 20 -11.95 -12.66 10.33
C ALA A 20 -13.43 -12.41 10.64
N THR A 21 -13.81 -12.59 11.90
CA THR A 21 -15.20 -12.42 12.37
C THR A 21 -15.37 -11.21 13.30
N SER A 22 -14.27 -10.62 13.73
CA SER A 22 -14.23 -9.43 14.61
C SER A 22 -12.93 -8.65 14.39
N GLY A 23 -12.80 -7.48 15.04
CA GLY A 23 -11.61 -6.64 14.92
C GLY A 23 -11.55 -5.80 13.64
N PHE A 24 -12.68 -5.56 12.98
CA PHE A 24 -12.75 -4.75 11.77
C PHE A 24 -12.41 -3.27 12.03
N LYS A 25 -11.42 -2.78 11.30
CA LYS A 25 -11.05 -1.37 11.19
C LYS A 25 -11.69 -0.80 9.93
N TYR A 26 -12.47 0.27 10.07
CA TYR A 26 -13.09 0.96 8.95
C TYR A 26 -12.14 2.03 8.41
N ILE A 27 -11.98 2.04 7.10
CA ILE A 27 -11.07 2.96 6.41
C ILE A 27 -11.85 3.86 5.46
N HIS A 28 -11.43 5.12 5.37
CA HIS A 28 -11.94 6.03 4.35
C HIS A 28 -11.22 5.73 3.04
N VAL A 29 -11.99 5.34 2.03
CA VAL A 29 -11.48 5.09 0.69
C VAL A 29 -12.04 6.13 -0.28
N ASP A 30 -11.20 6.58 -1.20
CA ASP A 30 -11.62 7.38 -2.33
C ASP A 30 -12.15 6.47 -3.45
N SER A 31 -11.53 5.30 -3.64
CA SER A 31 -11.99 4.25 -4.55
C SER A 31 -11.63 2.84 -4.03
N CYS A 32 -12.43 1.85 -4.42
CA CYS A 32 -12.21 0.43 -4.15
C CYS A 32 -12.87 -0.39 -5.27
N ASP A 33 -12.09 -1.25 -5.92
CA ASP A 33 -12.51 -2.03 -7.10
C ASP A 33 -12.20 -3.53 -6.94
N LEU A 34 -12.21 -4.02 -5.70
CA LEU A 34 -12.06 -5.45 -5.42
C LEU A 34 -13.16 -6.27 -6.09
N HIS A 35 -12.75 -7.35 -6.75
CA HIS A 35 -13.65 -8.27 -7.43
C HIS A 35 -13.08 -9.70 -7.45
N LEU A 36 -13.97 -10.67 -7.64
CA LEU A 36 -13.60 -12.07 -7.82
C LEU A 36 -13.49 -12.38 -9.31
N GLU A 37 -12.29 -12.72 -9.78
CA GLU A 37 -12.09 -13.31 -11.09
C GLU A 37 -12.39 -14.81 -11.02
N LYS A 38 -13.13 -15.31 -12.02
CA LYS A 38 -13.38 -16.73 -12.21
C LYS A 38 -12.97 -17.12 -13.61
N GLU A 39 -12.09 -18.09 -13.71
CA GLU A 39 -11.80 -18.77 -14.96
C GLU A 39 -12.94 -19.73 -15.30
N ILE A 40 -13.32 -19.77 -16.57
CA ILE A 40 -14.30 -20.72 -17.10
C ILE A 40 -13.60 -21.49 -18.22
N ILE A 41 -13.59 -22.81 -18.10
CA ILE A 41 -13.02 -23.71 -19.10
C ILE A 41 -14.18 -24.15 -19.99
N TYR A 42 -14.15 -23.79 -21.27
CA TYR A 42 -15.15 -24.24 -22.24
C TYR A 42 -14.72 -25.57 -22.84
N ASP A 43 -15.59 -26.57 -22.79
CA ASP A 43 -15.28 -27.88 -23.36
C ASP A 43 -15.46 -27.84 -24.88
N GLU A 44 -14.39 -28.18 -25.60
CA GLU A 44 -14.42 -28.43 -27.04
C GLU A 44 -14.79 -29.91 -27.28
N ASP A 45 -16.06 -30.25 -27.10
CA ASP A 45 -16.56 -31.56 -27.51
C ASP A 45 -16.54 -31.68 -29.04
N ASN A 46 -15.89 -32.73 -29.57
CA ASN A 46 -15.96 -33.11 -31.00
C ASN A 46 -17.31 -33.78 -31.36
N ILE A 47 -18.41 -33.24 -30.85
CA ILE A 47 -19.77 -33.60 -31.22
C ILE A 47 -20.21 -32.57 -32.27
N SER A 48 -21.07 -32.97 -33.21
CA SER A 48 -21.42 -32.29 -34.49
C SER A 48 -21.97 -30.85 -34.45
N TYR A 49 -21.77 -30.12 -33.36
CA TYR A 49 -22.17 -28.74 -33.17
C TYR A 49 -20.98 -27.80 -33.39
N ILE A 50 -21.27 -26.58 -33.86
CA ILE A 50 -20.26 -25.54 -34.12
C ILE A 50 -19.99 -24.72 -32.84
N GLU A 51 -20.84 -24.84 -31.82
CA GLU A 51 -20.86 -24.06 -30.59
C GLU A 51 -20.46 -24.92 -29.38
N TYR A 52 -19.92 -24.30 -28.31
CA TYR A 52 -19.57 -24.98 -27.07
C TYR A 52 -20.79 -25.61 -26.38
N SER A 53 -20.66 -26.85 -25.92
CA SER A 53 -21.73 -27.63 -25.28
C SER A 53 -21.73 -27.52 -23.75
N SER A 54 -20.58 -27.31 -23.13
CA SER A 54 -20.43 -27.21 -21.67
C SER A 54 -19.32 -26.25 -21.24
N ALA A 55 -19.42 -25.84 -19.98
CA ALA A 55 -18.45 -25.00 -19.31
C ALA A 55 -18.17 -25.59 -17.92
N LEU A 56 -16.90 -25.69 -17.57
CA LEU A 56 -16.41 -26.13 -16.28
C LEU A 56 -15.87 -24.93 -15.50
N GLU A 57 -16.03 -24.99 -14.18
CA GLU A 57 -15.50 -23.97 -13.31
C GLU A 57 -13.99 -24.13 -13.15
N GLY A 58 -13.25 -23.08 -13.51
CA GLY A 58 -11.81 -23.01 -13.34
C GLY A 58 -11.40 -22.38 -12.01
N LEU A 59 -10.22 -21.77 -12.03
CA LEU A 59 -9.61 -21.12 -10.87
C LEU A 59 -10.36 -19.84 -10.49
N ARG A 60 -10.33 -19.52 -9.21
CA ARG A 60 -10.87 -18.28 -8.64
C ARG A 60 -9.79 -17.53 -7.91
N THR A 61 -9.81 -16.21 -8.04
CA THR A 61 -8.87 -15.31 -7.36
C THR A 61 -9.49 -13.94 -7.19
N VAL A 62 -9.22 -13.28 -6.07
CA VAL A 62 -9.64 -11.90 -5.85
C VAL A 62 -8.54 -10.96 -6.30
N LYS A 63 -8.90 -9.94 -7.07
CA LYS A 63 -8.02 -8.86 -7.52
C LYS A 63 -8.68 -7.51 -7.34
N GLY A 64 -7.89 -6.46 -7.51
CA GLY A 64 -8.30 -5.06 -7.40
C GLY A 64 -7.45 -4.32 -6.39
N GLY A 65 -7.89 -3.14 -6.00
CA GLY A 65 -7.14 -2.25 -5.15
C GLY A 65 -8.02 -1.33 -4.32
N ILE A 66 -7.33 -0.58 -3.46
CA ILE A 66 -7.88 0.42 -2.57
C ILE A 66 -7.07 1.69 -2.73
N GLU A 67 -7.74 2.80 -2.98
CA GLU A 67 -7.15 4.13 -2.99
C GLU A 67 -7.68 4.93 -1.80
N GLN A 68 -6.76 5.55 -1.06
CA GLN A 68 -7.10 6.41 0.06
C GLN A 68 -6.06 7.50 0.28
N ARG A 69 -6.49 8.63 0.82
CA ARG A 69 -5.60 9.63 1.41
C ARG A 69 -4.86 9.05 2.63
N LEU A 70 -3.61 9.46 2.82
CA LEU A 70 -2.82 9.03 3.98
C LEU A 70 -3.46 9.53 5.28
N ASN A 71 -3.88 8.57 6.11
CA ASN A 71 -4.45 8.81 7.42
C ASN A 71 -3.63 8.08 8.51
N PRO A 72 -3.25 8.76 9.60
CA PRO A 72 -2.40 8.15 10.64
C PRO A 72 -2.96 6.89 11.29
N SER A 73 -4.27 6.71 11.32
CA SER A 73 -4.94 5.57 11.98
C SER A 73 -5.32 4.43 11.02
N MET A 74 -5.35 4.68 9.70
CA MET A 74 -5.92 3.73 8.74
C MET A 74 -4.86 3.02 7.89
N ILE A 75 -3.72 3.66 7.64
CA ILE A 75 -2.69 3.09 6.75
C ILE A 75 -1.98 1.87 7.34
N GLY A 76 -1.94 1.77 8.67
CA GLY A 76 -1.18 0.75 9.38
C GLY A 76 -1.56 -0.69 9.00
N GLU A 77 -2.85 -0.97 8.76
CA GLU A 77 -3.32 -2.32 8.40
C GLU A 77 -2.79 -2.77 7.02
N LEU A 78 -2.76 -1.87 6.04
CA LEU A 78 -2.24 -2.18 4.69
C LEU A 78 -0.71 -2.33 4.71
N LEU A 79 -0.03 -1.47 5.48
CA LEU A 79 1.41 -1.62 5.71
C LEU A 79 1.73 -2.94 6.42
N ASN A 80 0.93 -3.34 7.40
CA ASN A 80 1.10 -4.59 8.13
C ASN A 80 0.94 -5.81 7.21
N SER A 81 -0.06 -5.80 6.32
CA SER A 81 -0.21 -6.85 5.31
C SER A 81 1.01 -6.93 4.39
N PHE A 82 1.45 -5.80 3.83
CA PHE A 82 2.54 -5.73 2.85
C PHE A 82 3.92 -6.08 3.43
N PHE A 83 4.24 -5.56 4.62
CA PHE A 83 5.53 -5.79 5.28
C PHE A 83 5.56 -7.05 6.16
N GLY A 84 4.45 -7.76 6.28
CA GLY A 84 4.39 -9.02 7.01
C GLY A 84 4.42 -8.90 8.53
N GLY A 85 4.11 -7.73 9.07
CA GLY A 85 4.12 -7.43 10.50
C GLY A 85 4.71 -6.06 10.84
N ALA A 86 4.31 -5.52 12.00
CA ALA A 86 4.90 -4.33 12.60
C ALA A 86 5.61 -4.68 13.92
N THR A 87 6.79 -4.10 14.15
CA THR A 87 7.36 -4.06 15.50
C THR A 87 6.79 -2.84 16.22
N THR A 88 6.01 -3.07 17.29
CA THR A 88 5.32 -2.00 18.01
C THR A 88 5.95 -1.76 19.39
N THR A 89 6.24 -0.51 19.71
CA THR A 89 6.73 -0.09 21.02
C THR A 89 5.90 1.07 21.56
N GLN A 90 5.40 0.96 22.79
CA GLN A 90 4.76 2.08 23.47
C GLN A 90 5.80 3.13 23.85
N ILE A 91 5.50 4.40 23.63
CA ILE A 91 6.41 5.50 23.93
C ILE A 91 6.13 5.98 25.35
N GLU A 92 7.10 5.86 26.26
CA GLU A 92 7.13 6.48 27.59
C GLU A 92 5.85 6.28 28.44
N SER A 93 5.18 5.13 28.31
CA SER A 93 3.88 4.85 28.98
C SER A 93 2.77 5.87 28.65
N SER A 94 2.86 6.51 27.49
CA SER A 94 1.86 7.43 26.96
C SER A 94 0.79 6.71 26.12
N THR A 95 -0.12 7.47 25.51
CA THR A 95 -1.08 6.96 24.51
C THR A 95 -0.45 6.76 23.12
N ALA A 96 0.82 7.14 22.93
CA ALA A 96 1.52 7.02 21.64
C ALA A 96 2.29 5.71 21.51
N TYR A 97 2.22 5.13 20.32
CA TYR A 97 2.93 3.93 19.91
C TYR A 97 3.75 4.23 18.67
N LEU A 98 4.93 3.60 18.58
CA LEU A 98 5.79 3.60 17.40
C LEU A 98 5.75 2.21 16.76
N HIS A 99 5.38 2.16 15.49
CA HIS A 99 5.33 0.97 14.67
C HIS A 99 6.42 1.05 13.61
N SER A 100 7.29 0.04 13.56
CA SER A 100 8.32 -0.09 12.54
C SER A 100 7.99 -1.24 11.59
N PHE A 101 7.97 -0.94 10.30
CA PHE A 101 7.72 -1.87 9.22
C PHE A 101 8.99 -2.04 8.38
N THR A 102 9.37 -3.29 8.14
CA THR A 102 10.52 -3.65 7.30
C THR A 102 10.14 -4.82 6.41
N PRO A 103 10.68 -4.91 5.17
CA PRO A 103 10.34 -6.00 4.26
C PRO A 103 10.53 -7.38 4.87
N SER A 104 9.51 -8.23 4.73
CA SER A 104 9.50 -9.61 5.23
C SER A 104 9.16 -10.58 4.09
N ASN A 105 9.52 -11.86 4.27
CA ASN A 105 9.11 -12.95 3.38
C ASN A 105 7.74 -13.53 3.75
N ASN A 106 7.04 -12.89 4.69
CA ASN A 106 5.69 -13.26 5.12
C ASN A 106 4.72 -12.16 4.73
N VAL A 107 3.50 -12.53 4.35
CA VAL A 107 2.41 -11.60 4.07
C VAL A 107 1.26 -11.95 5.00
N ILE A 108 0.76 -10.95 5.72
CA ILE A 108 -0.33 -11.16 6.67
C ILE A 108 -1.66 -11.07 5.89
N PRO A 109 -2.49 -12.14 5.89
CA PRO A 109 -3.77 -12.12 5.21
C PRO A 109 -4.82 -11.30 5.97
N TYR A 110 -5.67 -10.63 5.21
CA TYR A 110 -6.76 -9.81 5.70
C TYR A 110 -8.10 -10.20 5.08
N THR A 111 -9.15 -10.09 5.88
CA THR A 111 -10.53 -10.05 5.39
C THR A 111 -10.90 -8.63 5.08
N VAL A 112 -11.37 -8.38 3.86
CA VAL A 112 -11.85 -7.07 3.42
C VAL A 112 -13.36 -7.15 3.24
N ILE A 113 -14.11 -6.24 3.84
CA ILE A 113 -15.54 -6.10 3.61
C ILE A 113 -15.76 -4.83 2.80
N VAL A 114 -16.40 -4.96 1.65
CA VAL A 114 -16.90 -3.85 0.85
C VAL A 114 -18.41 -3.90 0.93
N ALA A 115 -19.00 -2.89 1.57
CA ALA A 115 -20.45 -2.77 1.66
C ALA A 115 -20.94 -1.61 0.83
N ALA A 116 -21.99 -1.83 0.07
CA ALA A 116 -22.70 -0.81 -0.67
C ALA A 116 -24.19 -1.14 -0.71
N ASP A 117 -25.03 -0.14 -0.40
CA ASP A 117 -26.46 -0.16 -0.70
C ASP A 117 -27.22 -1.39 -0.14
N GLY A 118 -26.77 -1.89 1.03
CA GLY A 118 -27.38 -3.00 1.75
C GLY A 118 -26.81 -4.39 1.42
N ILE A 119 -25.86 -4.46 0.49
CA ILE A 119 -25.07 -5.65 0.19
C ILE A 119 -23.68 -5.48 0.81
N ALA A 120 -23.13 -6.53 1.41
CA ALA A 120 -21.75 -6.56 1.85
C ALA A 120 -21.05 -7.79 1.29
N GLU A 121 -20.04 -7.54 0.47
CA GLU A 121 -19.14 -8.55 -0.06
C GLU A 121 -17.94 -8.67 0.88
N ARG A 122 -17.56 -9.90 1.19
CA ARG A 122 -16.43 -10.20 2.05
C ARG A 122 -15.41 -10.99 1.25
N PHE A 123 -14.27 -10.35 1.04
CA PHE A 123 -13.10 -10.91 0.40
C PHE A 123 -12.20 -11.55 1.47
N ILE A 124 -11.75 -12.75 1.19
CA ILE A 124 -11.06 -13.63 2.13
C ILE A 124 -9.63 -13.85 1.66
N GLY A 125 -8.68 -13.82 2.59
CA GLY A 125 -7.28 -14.15 2.31
C GLY A 125 -6.57 -13.08 1.50
N CYS A 126 -6.96 -11.81 1.62
CA CYS A 126 -6.37 -10.72 0.86
C CYS A 126 -5.01 -10.32 1.44
N GLY A 127 -3.98 -10.31 0.59
CA GLY A 127 -2.67 -9.73 0.88
C GLY A 127 -2.39 -8.55 -0.02
N VAL A 128 -1.67 -7.55 0.49
CA VAL A 128 -1.23 -6.41 -0.32
C VAL A 128 0.02 -6.81 -1.12
N GLY A 129 -0.08 -6.71 -2.44
CA GLY A 129 1.00 -7.05 -3.38
C GLY A 129 1.84 -5.85 -3.81
N LYS A 130 1.20 -4.68 -3.89
CA LYS A 130 1.84 -3.43 -4.29
C LYS A 130 1.26 -2.26 -3.51
N ILE A 131 2.12 -1.34 -3.12
CA ILE A 131 1.76 -0.06 -2.50
C ILE A 131 2.40 1.05 -3.31
N GLU A 132 1.62 2.06 -3.69
CA GLU A 132 2.11 3.28 -4.31
C GLU A 132 1.77 4.47 -3.42
N PHE A 133 2.79 5.23 -3.00
CA PHE A 133 2.61 6.51 -2.34
C PHE A 133 2.77 7.64 -3.34
N ILE A 134 1.81 8.56 -3.36
CA ILE A 134 1.78 9.69 -4.28
C ILE A 134 1.76 10.97 -3.45
N PHE A 135 2.77 11.80 -3.66
CA PHE A 135 2.90 13.13 -3.07
C PHE A 135 2.94 14.16 -4.19
N GLU A 136 1.93 15.02 -4.26
CA GLU A 136 1.84 16.06 -5.28
C GLU A 136 1.66 17.44 -4.61
N ALA A 137 2.33 18.45 -5.16
CA ALA A 137 2.30 19.79 -4.63
C ALA A 137 0.88 20.38 -4.73
N GLY A 138 0.24 20.61 -3.58
CA GLY A 138 -1.11 21.15 -3.49
C GLY A 138 -2.20 20.10 -3.28
N GLU A 139 -1.88 18.81 -3.38
CA GLU A 139 -2.83 17.72 -3.15
C GLU A 139 -2.53 16.95 -1.87
N ALA A 140 -3.55 16.31 -1.29
CA ALA A 140 -3.34 15.48 -0.11
C ALA A 140 -2.51 14.24 -0.48
N PRO A 141 -1.52 13.85 0.35
CA PRO A 141 -0.78 12.62 0.14
C PRO A 141 -1.72 11.42 0.03
N THR A 142 -1.53 10.61 -1.01
CA THR A 142 -2.41 9.50 -1.36
C THR A 142 -1.63 8.19 -1.37
N MET A 143 -2.31 7.10 -1.04
CA MET A 143 -1.80 5.74 -1.14
C MET A 143 -2.75 4.88 -1.95
N ARG A 144 -2.18 4.12 -2.88
CA ARG A 144 -2.86 3.06 -3.61
C ARG A 144 -2.28 1.73 -3.17
N SER A 145 -3.15 0.76 -2.97
CA SER A 145 -2.74 -0.60 -2.61
C SER A 145 -3.44 -1.58 -3.53
N GLU A 146 -2.67 -2.47 -4.14
CA GLU A 146 -3.21 -3.58 -4.96
C GLU A 146 -3.25 -4.84 -4.09
N LEU A 147 -4.38 -5.53 -4.08
CA LEU A 147 -4.64 -6.68 -3.26
C LEU A 147 -4.82 -7.93 -4.12
N LEU A 148 -4.25 -9.03 -3.66
CA LEU A 148 -4.47 -10.38 -4.16
C LEU A 148 -5.15 -11.19 -3.06
N GLY A 149 -6.30 -11.78 -3.33
CA GLY A 149 -7.04 -12.57 -2.35
C GLY A 149 -7.46 -13.94 -2.86
N ARG A 150 -7.94 -14.75 -1.92
CA ARG A 150 -8.25 -16.16 -2.15
C ARG A 150 -9.65 -16.36 -2.73
N ASP A 151 -10.67 -15.80 -2.10
CA ASP A 151 -12.07 -16.05 -2.45
C ASP A 151 -12.98 -14.91 -1.94
N MET A 152 -14.26 -14.97 -2.29
CA MET A 152 -15.28 -14.01 -1.88
C MET A 152 -16.57 -14.72 -1.46
N ASP A 153 -17.20 -14.23 -0.38
CA ASP A 153 -18.57 -14.56 -0.02
C ASP A 153 -19.41 -13.30 0.31
N ILE A 154 -20.69 -13.49 0.59
CA ILE A 154 -21.60 -12.41 0.99
C ILE A 154 -21.76 -12.46 2.52
N THR A 155 -21.75 -11.29 3.15
CA THR A 155 -21.97 -11.13 4.59
C THR A 155 -23.06 -10.10 4.87
N THR A 156 -23.46 -9.97 6.14
CA THR A 156 -24.38 -8.94 6.59
C THR A 156 -23.63 -7.62 6.78
N PRO A 157 -24.14 -6.49 6.25
CA PRO A 157 -23.56 -5.17 6.52
C PRO A 157 -23.56 -4.82 8.01
N SER A 158 -22.49 -4.17 8.46
CA SER A 158 -22.32 -3.65 9.81
C SER A 158 -22.45 -2.12 9.83
N ILE A 159 -22.48 -1.56 11.04
CA ILE A 159 -22.48 -0.10 11.24
C ILE A 159 -21.01 0.37 11.29
N PRO A 160 -20.56 1.23 10.37
CA PRO A 160 -19.18 1.68 10.33
C PRO A 160 -18.84 2.62 11.49
N SER A 161 -17.59 2.55 11.94
CA SER A 161 -17.01 3.44 12.96
C SER A 161 -15.63 3.88 12.51
N TYR A 162 -15.46 5.17 12.24
CA TYR A 162 -14.21 5.73 11.75
C TYR A 162 -13.43 6.44 12.86
N PRO A 163 -12.08 6.33 12.86
CA PRO A 163 -11.22 7.19 13.66
C PRO A 163 -11.50 8.67 13.39
N SER A 164 -11.41 9.50 14.43
CA SER A 164 -11.60 10.97 14.32
C SER A 164 -10.36 11.72 13.86
N VAL A 165 -9.23 11.02 13.69
CA VAL A 165 -7.95 11.61 13.28
C VAL A 165 -8.04 12.03 11.81
N ARG A 166 -7.68 13.29 11.53
CA ARG A 166 -7.65 13.82 10.17
C ARG A 166 -6.49 13.25 9.35
N ASN A 167 -6.64 13.31 8.04
CA ASN A 167 -5.56 12.98 7.10
C ASN A 167 -4.41 13.99 7.20
N TRP A 168 -3.22 13.58 6.77
CA TRP A 168 -2.09 14.51 6.61
C TRP A 168 -2.37 15.50 5.49
N LEU A 169 -1.87 16.72 5.67
CA LEU A 169 -1.94 17.78 4.68
C LEU A 169 -0.66 17.81 3.82
N PRO A 170 -0.73 18.33 2.58
CA PRO A 170 0.46 18.50 1.76
C PRO A 170 1.56 19.32 2.46
N THR A 171 1.18 20.33 3.24
CA THR A 171 2.12 21.20 4.00
C THR A 171 2.85 20.49 5.14
N GLU A 172 2.40 19.29 5.52
CA GLU A 172 2.98 18.48 6.60
C GLU A 172 4.03 17.48 6.07
N THR A 173 4.26 17.47 4.75
CA THR A 173 5.20 16.56 4.08
C THR A 173 6.52 17.26 3.81
N SER A 174 7.61 16.60 4.13
CA SER A 174 8.98 17.04 3.84
C SER A 174 9.80 15.91 3.24
N LEU A 175 10.69 16.24 2.30
CA LEU A 175 11.59 15.30 1.65
C LEU A 175 13.03 15.75 1.85
N THR A 176 13.90 14.78 2.15
CA THR A 176 15.35 14.96 2.10
C THR A 176 15.98 13.93 1.17
N LEU A 177 16.98 14.37 0.39
CA LEU A 177 17.78 13.54 -0.51
C LEU A 177 19.26 13.79 -0.19
N GLY A 178 20.01 12.74 0.11
CA GLY A 178 21.40 12.84 0.59
C GLY A 178 21.54 13.65 1.89
N GLY A 179 20.47 13.76 2.68
CA GLY A 179 20.40 14.60 3.88
C GLY A 179 20.05 16.07 3.65
N GLU A 180 19.92 16.52 2.40
CA GLU A 180 19.52 17.89 2.07
C GLU A 180 18.02 17.98 1.76
N ALA A 181 17.37 19.07 2.15
CA ALA A 181 15.96 19.29 1.86
C ALA A 181 15.74 19.56 0.35
N VAL A 182 14.76 18.88 -0.25
CA VAL A 182 14.42 19.03 -1.67
C VAL A 182 12.98 19.50 -1.82
N PHE A 183 12.77 20.46 -2.72
CA PHE A 183 11.44 20.93 -3.10
C PHE A 183 10.92 20.15 -4.30
N ILE A 184 9.85 19.39 -4.08
CA ILE A 184 9.27 18.51 -5.07
C ILE A 184 7.97 19.08 -5.63
N LYS A 185 7.71 18.84 -6.91
CA LYS A 185 6.38 19.00 -7.50
C LYS A 185 5.57 17.72 -7.36
N LYS A 186 6.21 16.57 -7.61
CA LYS A 186 5.59 15.25 -7.53
C LYS A 186 6.61 14.20 -7.11
N LEU A 187 6.17 13.23 -6.30
CA LEU A 187 6.91 12.04 -5.94
C LEU A 187 5.96 10.85 -5.96
N GLU A 188 6.31 9.83 -6.74
CA GLU A 188 5.65 8.52 -6.74
C GLU A 188 6.65 7.49 -6.21
N LEU A 189 6.28 6.82 -5.13
CA LEU A 189 7.05 5.73 -4.53
C LEU A 189 6.26 4.44 -4.68
N SER A 190 6.74 3.53 -5.52
CA SER A 190 6.15 2.23 -5.77
C SER A 190 6.92 1.14 -5.02
N LEU A 191 6.21 0.39 -4.18
CA LEU A 191 6.69 -0.76 -3.44
C LEU A 191 5.96 -1.99 -3.97
N GLU A 192 6.70 -3.00 -4.40
CA GLU A 192 6.12 -4.25 -4.91
C GLU A 192 6.81 -5.44 -4.27
N ASN A 193 6.04 -6.40 -3.76
CA ASN A 193 6.56 -7.65 -3.21
C ASN A 193 6.34 -8.85 -4.16
N GLY A 194 5.76 -8.61 -5.34
CA GLY A 194 5.60 -9.59 -6.42
C GLY A 194 4.84 -10.84 -6.00
N LEU A 195 3.70 -10.70 -5.31
CA LEU A 195 2.89 -11.85 -4.90
C LEU A 195 2.63 -12.82 -6.06
N SER A 196 2.85 -14.11 -5.81
CA SER A 196 2.52 -15.16 -6.77
C SER A 196 1.01 -15.36 -6.84
N ASP A 197 0.45 -15.21 -8.04
CA ASP A 197 -0.96 -15.48 -8.34
C ASP A 197 -1.24 -16.94 -8.75
N ASP A 198 -0.20 -17.75 -8.94
CA ASP A 198 -0.27 -19.15 -9.42
C ASP A 198 0.00 -20.20 -8.32
N GLU A 199 -0.37 -19.92 -7.06
CA GLU A 199 -0.20 -20.85 -5.93
C GLU A 199 -1.44 -21.74 -5.75
N PHE A 200 -1.77 -22.51 -6.80
CA PHE A 200 -2.87 -23.47 -6.83
C PHE A 200 -2.39 -24.90 -6.58
N VAL A 201 -3.25 -25.71 -5.95
CA VAL A 201 -2.96 -27.14 -5.68
C VAL A 201 -4.07 -28.02 -6.19
N VAL A 202 -3.72 -29.24 -6.59
CA VAL A 202 -4.70 -30.24 -7.02
C VAL A 202 -5.73 -30.48 -5.91
N GLY A 203 -7.01 -30.38 -6.26
CA GLY A 203 -8.13 -30.52 -5.31
C GLY A 203 -8.65 -29.19 -4.74
N SER A 204 -8.10 -28.05 -5.16
CA SER A 204 -8.65 -26.73 -4.83
C SER A 204 -8.61 -25.80 -6.03
N ASN A 205 -9.64 -24.98 -6.19
CA ASN A 205 -9.76 -23.98 -7.25
C ASN A 205 -9.52 -22.54 -6.74
N VAL A 206 -8.96 -22.38 -5.54
CA VAL A 206 -8.67 -21.08 -4.92
C VAL A 206 -7.20 -21.00 -4.52
N LEU A 207 -6.68 -19.79 -4.35
CA LEU A 207 -5.30 -19.53 -3.97
C LEU A 207 -4.97 -20.12 -2.59
N GLN A 208 -3.95 -20.99 -2.48
CA GLN A 208 -3.61 -21.62 -1.20
C GLN A 208 -2.69 -20.79 -0.31
N ARG A 209 -1.89 -19.90 -0.91
CA ARG A 209 -0.88 -19.16 -0.19
C ARG A 209 -0.56 -17.85 -0.87
N LEU A 210 -0.27 -16.82 -0.07
CA LEU A 210 0.36 -15.59 -0.51
C LEU A 210 1.87 -15.75 -0.39
N SER A 211 2.52 -16.05 -1.51
CA SER A 211 3.98 -16.20 -1.59
C SER A 211 4.59 -14.94 -2.20
N PRO A 212 5.29 -14.09 -1.41
CA PRO A 212 6.00 -12.95 -1.97
C PRO A 212 7.20 -13.40 -2.82
N ARG A 213 7.50 -12.67 -3.88
CA ARG A 213 8.67 -12.87 -4.75
C ARG A 213 9.66 -11.72 -4.55
N LYS A 214 10.34 -11.32 -5.63
CA LYS A 214 11.36 -10.28 -5.57
C LYS A 214 10.72 -8.96 -5.18
N TYR A 215 11.28 -8.35 -4.15
CA TYR A 215 10.89 -7.02 -3.69
C TYR A 215 11.54 -5.93 -4.55
N SER A 216 10.77 -4.94 -5.00
CA SER A 216 11.27 -3.72 -5.67
C SER A 216 10.74 -2.46 -5.00
N VAL A 217 11.57 -1.43 -5.05
CA VAL A 217 11.29 -0.08 -4.55
C VAL A 217 11.70 0.89 -5.63
N ASP A 218 10.72 1.37 -6.37
CA ASP A 218 10.91 2.27 -7.51
C ASP A 218 10.41 3.67 -7.13
N ILE A 219 11.16 4.68 -7.52
CA ILE A 219 10.95 6.06 -7.10
C ILE A 219 10.95 6.93 -8.36
N LYS A 220 9.90 7.71 -8.55
CA LYS A 220 9.82 8.75 -9.59
C LYS A 220 9.69 10.10 -8.93
N LEU A 221 10.61 10.99 -9.23
CA LEU A 221 10.72 12.30 -8.61
C LEU A 221 10.68 13.39 -9.68
N SER A 222 9.69 14.28 -9.58
CA SER A 222 9.65 15.52 -10.35
C SER A 222 9.96 16.67 -9.41
N ALA A 223 11.15 17.24 -9.52
CA ALA A 223 11.62 18.29 -8.62
C ALA A 223 12.15 19.50 -9.37
N ARG A 224 12.04 20.66 -8.71
CA ARG A 224 12.64 21.89 -9.20
C ARG A 224 14.02 22.02 -8.59
N PHE A 225 15.05 21.93 -9.41
CA PHE A 225 16.42 22.12 -8.93
C PHE A 225 16.96 23.51 -9.25
N LEU A 226 17.82 23.99 -8.36
CA LEU A 226 18.48 25.30 -8.42
C LEU A 226 19.98 25.17 -8.75
N THR A 227 20.54 23.95 -8.74
CA THR A 227 21.99 23.68 -8.82
C THR A 227 22.31 22.46 -9.68
N SER A 228 23.49 22.43 -10.31
CA SER A 228 23.98 21.34 -11.19
C SER A 228 24.46 20.08 -10.45
N SER A 229 24.54 20.12 -9.12
CA SER A 229 25.12 19.05 -8.29
C SER A 229 24.45 17.70 -8.47
N ARG A 230 23.14 17.64 -8.73
CA ARG A 230 22.42 16.36 -8.89
C ARG A 230 22.61 15.73 -10.26
N LEU A 231 22.83 16.56 -11.29
CA LEU A 231 23.28 16.06 -12.59
C LEU A 231 24.69 15.48 -12.48
N GLU A 232 25.58 16.10 -11.71
CA GLU A 232 26.93 15.57 -11.46
C GLU A 232 26.89 14.24 -10.69
N GLU A 233 26.05 14.12 -9.68
CA GLU A 233 25.82 12.88 -8.94
C GLU A 233 25.25 11.77 -9.83
N PHE A 234 24.26 12.09 -10.66
CA PHE A 234 23.72 11.19 -11.67
C PHE A 234 24.81 10.67 -12.61
N LEU A 235 25.60 11.57 -13.19
CA LEU A 235 26.70 11.21 -14.11
C LEU A 235 27.81 10.42 -13.42
N SER A 236 28.02 10.64 -12.12
CA SER A 236 29.02 9.91 -11.33
C SER A 236 28.55 8.51 -10.89
N GLY A 237 27.25 8.21 -11.01
CA GLY A 237 26.66 6.97 -10.50
C GLY A 237 26.71 6.88 -8.97
N SER A 238 26.75 8.02 -8.28
CA SER A 238 26.85 8.05 -6.82
C SER A 238 25.55 7.58 -6.17
N GLU A 239 25.67 6.83 -5.09
CA GLU A 239 24.55 6.42 -4.26
C GLU A 239 24.14 7.55 -3.31
N THR A 240 22.85 7.68 -3.07
CA THR A 240 22.29 8.67 -2.16
C THR A 240 21.29 8.02 -1.19
N SER A 241 20.76 8.79 -0.25
CA SER A 241 19.70 8.35 0.66
C SER A 241 18.46 9.21 0.47
N MET A 242 17.28 8.66 0.70
CA MET A 242 16.03 9.42 0.63
C MET A 242 15.23 9.21 1.90
N ARG A 243 14.66 10.30 2.42
CA ARG A 243 13.75 10.25 3.57
C ARG A 243 12.57 11.18 3.37
N ILE A 244 11.37 10.61 3.48
CA ILE A 244 10.08 11.31 3.45
C ILE A 244 9.56 11.35 4.88
N ASN A 245 9.16 12.52 5.35
CA ASN A 245 8.59 12.69 6.69
C ASN A 245 7.28 13.48 6.62
N LEU A 246 6.22 12.87 7.14
CA LEU A 246 4.92 13.49 7.36
C LEU A 246 4.73 13.70 8.85
N THR A 247 4.57 14.95 9.28
CA THR A 247 4.38 15.29 10.70
C THR A 247 3.07 16.03 10.87
N GLY A 248 2.11 15.37 11.51
CA GLY A 248 0.77 15.85 11.76
C GLY A 248 0.61 16.56 13.11
N PRO A 249 -0.63 16.69 13.60
CA PRO A 249 -0.91 17.30 14.90
C PRO A 249 -0.40 16.42 16.05
N GLU A 250 -0.33 17.03 17.24
CA GLU A 250 0.02 16.36 18.49
C GLU A 250 -0.99 15.25 18.84
N ILE A 251 -0.49 14.15 19.40
CA ILE A 251 -1.28 13.01 19.84
C ILE A 251 -1.92 13.33 21.19
N PRO A 252 -3.26 13.23 21.31
CA PRO A 252 -3.93 13.46 22.59
C PRO A 252 -3.41 12.51 23.68
N GLY A 253 -2.89 13.07 24.78
CA GLY A 253 -2.37 12.31 25.92
C GLY A 253 -0.91 11.84 25.78
N ALA A 254 -0.18 12.33 24.78
CA ALA A 254 1.25 12.07 24.62
C ALA A 254 2.00 13.40 24.32
N GLU A 255 2.32 14.13 25.38
CA GLU A 255 2.95 15.47 25.28
C GLU A 255 4.25 15.42 24.46
N GLY A 256 4.36 16.28 23.45
CA GLY A 256 5.54 16.37 22.59
C GLY A 256 5.63 15.26 21.53
N HIS A 257 4.59 14.44 21.35
CA HIS A 257 4.52 13.42 20.31
C HIS A 257 3.41 13.73 19.31
N SER A 258 3.76 13.87 18.04
CA SER A 258 2.81 14.06 16.95
C SER A 258 2.57 12.79 16.14
N TYR A 259 1.43 12.72 15.46
CA TYR A 259 1.20 11.69 14.44
C TYR A 259 2.27 11.82 13.35
N GLN A 260 2.99 10.74 13.09
CA GLN A 260 4.16 10.80 12.22
C GLN A 260 4.25 9.59 11.31
N LEU A 261 4.58 9.81 10.04
CA LEU A 261 4.97 8.75 9.10
C LEU A 261 6.33 9.11 8.53
N ILE A 262 7.31 8.24 8.74
CA ILE A 262 8.67 8.39 8.21
C ILE A 262 8.92 7.22 7.28
N ILE A 263 9.28 7.51 6.03
CA ILE A 263 9.71 6.53 5.04
C ILE A 263 11.19 6.77 4.76
N GLU A 264 12.01 5.78 5.01
CA GLU A 264 13.47 5.87 4.88
C GLU A 264 13.98 4.84 3.89
N MET A 265 14.79 5.31 2.95
CA MET A 265 15.49 4.51 1.96
C MET A 265 16.98 4.86 2.07
N PRO A 266 17.79 4.04 2.76
CA PRO A 266 19.16 4.41 3.10
C PRO A 266 20.09 4.43 1.89
N ARG A 267 19.79 3.62 0.86
CA ARG A 267 20.60 3.50 -0.35
C ARG A 267 19.70 3.53 -1.59
N VAL A 268 19.86 4.58 -2.38
CA VAL A 268 19.10 4.90 -3.58
C VAL A 268 20.10 5.16 -4.71
N VAL A 269 19.84 4.56 -5.87
CA VAL A 269 20.65 4.72 -7.07
C VAL A 269 19.79 5.37 -8.15
N TYR A 270 20.38 6.30 -8.89
CA TYR A 270 19.73 6.93 -10.02
C TYR A 270 19.75 6.02 -11.25
N ASP A 271 18.60 5.90 -11.92
CA ASP A 271 18.46 5.08 -13.13
C ASP A 271 18.37 5.96 -14.38
N SER A 272 17.51 6.98 -14.33
CA SER A 272 17.32 7.93 -15.43
C SER A 272 17.21 9.38 -14.92
N HIS A 273 17.65 10.31 -15.76
CA HIS A 273 17.54 11.75 -15.54
C HIS A 273 17.13 12.40 -16.86
N THR A 274 16.05 13.17 -16.82
CA THR A 274 15.59 13.98 -17.95
C THR A 274 15.29 15.39 -17.47
N ALA A 275 15.75 16.39 -18.21
CA ALA A 275 15.43 17.79 -17.97
C ALA A 275 14.87 18.39 -19.26
N GLU A 276 13.62 18.87 -19.20
CA GLU A 276 13.01 19.61 -20.31
C GLU A 276 13.25 21.11 -20.12
N ILE A 277 13.74 21.77 -21.18
CA ILE A 277 13.99 23.21 -21.20
C ILE A 277 12.94 23.86 -22.10
N ASP A 278 11.97 24.54 -21.48
CA ASP A 278 11.08 25.47 -22.18
C ASP A 278 11.50 26.91 -21.87
N ALA A 279 11.58 27.76 -22.89
CA ALA A 279 12.05 29.14 -22.80
C ALA A 279 11.22 30.05 -21.87
N ARG A 280 10.02 29.63 -21.45
CA ARG A 280 9.15 30.42 -20.55
C ARG A 280 8.69 29.68 -19.29
N GLU A 281 9.02 28.40 -19.14
CA GLU A 281 8.60 27.61 -17.97
C GLU A 281 9.72 27.43 -16.96
N LEU A 282 9.35 27.03 -15.75
CA LEU A 282 10.30 26.64 -14.72
C LEU A 282 10.92 25.31 -15.09
N LEU A 283 12.25 25.22 -15.07
CA LEU A 283 12.97 23.95 -15.24
C LEU A 283 12.47 22.93 -14.20
N VAL A 284 11.92 21.83 -14.69
CA VAL A 284 11.54 20.64 -13.90
C VAL A 284 12.41 19.50 -14.40
N GLU A 285 13.03 18.80 -13.46
CA GLU A 285 13.78 17.58 -13.76
C GLU A 285 12.96 16.38 -13.31
N GLU A 286 12.91 15.38 -14.16
CA GLU A 286 12.33 14.07 -13.88
C GLU A 286 13.46 13.08 -13.64
N ILE A 287 13.42 12.47 -12.46
CA ILE A 287 14.45 11.57 -11.98
C ILE A 287 13.79 10.25 -11.59
N GLU A 288 14.25 9.16 -12.17
CA GLU A 288 13.88 7.82 -11.73
C GLU A 288 15.02 7.22 -10.92
N MET A 289 14.67 6.64 -9.78
CA MET A 289 15.61 6.04 -8.84
C MET A 289 15.08 4.70 -8.34
N ARG A 290 15.99 3.86 -7.84
CA ARG A 290 15.66 2.58 -7.23
C ARG A 290 16.38 2.42 -5.90
N ALA A 291 15.65 2.01 -4.86
CA ALA A 291 16.26 1.71 -3.57
C ALA A 291 16.84 0.29 -3.56
N LEU A 292 18.02 0.14 -2.98
CA LEU A 292 18.75 -1.13 -2.92
C LEU A 292 18.94 -1.57 -1.46
N ARG A 293 18.80 -2.86 -1.21
CA ARG A 293 19.18 -3.43 0.10
C ARG A 293 20.69 -3.50 0.24
N THR A 294 21.18 -3.43 1.46
CA THR A 294 22.56 -3.81 1.81
C THR A 294 22.53 -5.11 2.63
N LEU A 295 23.68 -5.60 3.07
CA LEU A 295 23.74 -6.74 4.00
C LEU A 295 23.29 -6.38 5.41
N SER A 296 23.38 -5.10 5.79
CA SER A 296 23.10 -4.59 7.12
C SER A 296 21.74 -3.89 7.24
N GLU A 297 21.20 -3.37 6.13
CA GLU A 297 19.99 -2.53 6.14
C GLU A 297 19.00 -2.95 5.05
N PRO A 298 17.69 -2.92 5.35
CA PRO A 298 16.66 -3.14 4.33
C PRO A 298 16.68 -2.03 3.28
N SER A 299 16.12 -2.29 2.11
CA SER A 299 15.99 -1.28 1.04
C SER A 299 15.07 -0.12 1.43
N ILE A 300 14.12 -0.37 2.34
CA ILE A 300 13.18 0.60 2.86
C ILE A 300 12.78 0.24 4.29
N SER A 301 12.56 1.25 5.12
CA SER A 301 11.91 1.13 6.43
C SER A 301 10.86 2.20 6.60
N ILE A 302 9.69 1.83 7.12
CA ILE A 302 8.61 2.75 7.41
C ILE A 302 8.36 2.78 8.91
N SER A 303 8.30 3.98 9.48
CA SER A 303 7.96 4.21 10.87
C SER A 303 6.66 5.00 10.97
N LEU A 304 5.65 4.44 11.62
CA LEU A 304 4.36 5.07 11.88
C LEU A 304 4.20 5.33 13.38
N LYS A 305 3.85 6.55 13.77
CA LYS A 305 3.55 6.93 15.14
C LYS A 305 2.11 7.38 15.25
N ASN A 306 1.34 6.70 16.10
CA ASN A 306 -0.07 7.00 16.34
C ASN A 306 -0.54 6.44 17.70
N THR A 307 -1.85 6.27 17.88
CA THR A 307 -2.47 5.78 19.12
C THR A 307 -2.87 4.30 19.07
N ASP A 308 -2.68 3.60 17.96
CA ASP A 308 -3.05 2.20 17.85
C ASP A 308 -2.04 1.35 18.64
N PRO A 309 -2.50 0.43 19.51
CA PRO A 309 -1.59 -0.35 20.34
C PRO A 309 -0.85 -1.45 19.56
N GLY A 310 -1.21 -1.69 18.30
CA GLY A 310 -0.57 -2.68 17.44
C GLY A 310 -1.34 -2.94 16.15
N TYR A 311 -0.67 -3.65 15.24
CA TYR A 311 -1.16 -4.15 13.95
C TYR A 311 -0.83 -5.65 13.82
#